data_AF-A0A2A5M3G4-F1
#
_entry.id   AF-A0A2A5M3G4-F1
#
_cell.length_a   1.000
_cell.length_b   1.000
_cell.length_c   1.000
_cell.angle_alpha   90.00
_cell.angle_beta   90.00
_cell.angle_gamma   90.00
#
_symmetry.space_group_name_H-M   'P 1'
#
loop_
_entity.id
_entity.type
_entity.pdbx_description
1 polymer ?
#
loop_
_entity_poly.entity_id
_entity_poly.type
_entity_poly.pdbx_seq_one_letter_code
_entity_poly.pdbx_strand_id
1 'polypeptide(L)' 'VLLAKRHYEGEKLSFNEEELLKMLHLRSQSEIDIEAKFDEQSKTLLNQLIKEKKVKILDLAGVKFYKV' A
#
# COMPACT_ATOMS: atom_id res chain seq x y z
N VAL A 1 24.60 -21.21 -13.46
CA VAL A 1 24.11 -19.89 -12.99
C VAL A 1 22.88 -20.13 -12.14
N LEU A 2 22.91 -19.79 -10.85
CA LEU A 2 21.74 -19.85 -9.98
C LEU A 2 20.89 -18.60 -10.24
N LEU A 3 19.85 -18.70 -11.06
CA LEU A 3 18.83 -17.66 -11.15
C LEU A 3 17.90 -17.81 -9.95
N ALA A 4 17.96 -16.88 -9.00
CA ALA A 4 16.99 -16.79 -7.93
C ALA A 4 15.60 -16.49 -8.55
N LYS A 5 14.78 -17.52 -8.72
CA LYS A 5 13.41 -17.39 -9.19
C LYS A 5 12.57 -16.95 -8.00
N ARG A 6 12.30 -15.65 -7.90
CA ARG A 6 11.45 -15.09 -6.85
C ARG A 6 10.01 -15.50 -7.17
N HIS A 7 9.51 -16.53 -6.50
CA HIS A 7 8.08 -16.86 -6.47
C HIS A 7 7.36 -15.72 -5.75
N TYR A 8 7.03 -14.65 -6.49
CA TYR A 8 5.87 -13.84 -6.13
C TYR A 8 4.67 -14.64 -6.63
N GLU A 9 4.31 -15.71 -5.91
CA GLU A 9 2.93 -16.19 -5.99
C GLU A 9 2.07 -14.97 -5.66
N GLY A 10 1.06 -14.70 -6.49
CA GLY A 10 0.27 -13.46 -6.52
C GLY A 10 -0.59 -13.21 -5.27
N GLU A 11 -0.08 -13.59 -4.10
CA GLU A 11 -0.65 -13.32 -2.80
C GLU A 11 -0.59 -11.82 -2.54
N LYS A 12 -1.79 -11.25 -2.49
CA LYS A 12 -2.00 -9.88 -2.04
C LYS A 12 -1.79 -9.82 -0.54
N LEU A 13 -1.17 -8.75 -0.07
CA LEU A 13 -0.96 -8.44 1.32
C LEU A 13 -2.27 -7.96 1.94
N SER A 14 -2.66 -8.63 3.02
CA SER A 14 -3.72 -8.21 3.92
C SER A 14 -3.10 -7.48 5.11
N PHE A 15 -3.61 -6.29 5.43
CA PHE A 15 -3.19 -5.48 6.56
C PHE A 15 -4.36 -5.18 7.49
N ASN A 16 -4.10 -5.15 8.79
CA ASN A 16 -4.96 -4.46 9.74
C ASN A 16 -4.64 -2.95 9.79
N GLU A 17 -5.42 -2.17 10.54
CA GLU A 17 -5.26 -0.71 10.63
C GLU A 17 -3.86 -0.28 11.10
N GLU A 18 -3.39 -0.88 12.19
CA GLU A 18 -2.11 -0.52 12.80
C GLU A 18 -0.93 -0.89 11.90
N GLU A 19 -0.99 -2.07 11.26
CA GLU A 19 0.01 -2.53 10.31
C GLU A 19 0.09 -1.62 9.09
N LEU A 20 -1.06 -1.22 8.53
CA LEU A 20 -1.09 -0.34 7.37
C LEU A 20 -0.51 1.05 7.71
N LEU A 21 -0.90 1.63 8.84
CA LEU A 21 -0.37 2.92 9.28
C LEU A 21 1.14 2.85 9.54
N LYS A 22 1.61 1.79 10.21
CA LYS A 22 3.04 1.57 10.46
C LYS A 22 3.81 1.42 9.16
N MET A 23 3.27 0.67 8.20
CA MET A 23 3.89 0.49 6.89
C MET A 23 3.96 1.81 6.11
N LEU A 24 2.88 2.61 6.08
CA LEU A 24 2.85 3.92 5.42
C LEU A 24 3.76 4.95 6.11
N HIS A 25 3.95 4.84 7.43
CA HIS A 25 4.89 5.67 8.17
C HIS A 25 6.36 5.34 7.83
N LEU A 26 6.69 4.05 7.68
CA LEU A 26 8.03 3.61 7.28
C LEU A 26 8.34 3.96 5.81
N ARG A 27 7.35 3.79 4.92
CA ARG A 27 7.47 4.13 3.51
C ARG A 27 6.09 4.41 2.90
N SER A 28 5.96 5.60 2.30
CA SER A 28 4.83 5.94 1.46
C SER A 28 4.69 4.95 0.30
N GLN A 29 3.47 4.48 0.03
CA GLN A 29 3.19 3.61 -1.12
C GLN A 29 2.61 4.40 -2.27
N SER A 30 2.94 4.01 -3.49
CA SER A 30 2.29 4.55 -4.70
C SER A 30 0.94 3.86 -4.95
N GLU A 31 0.08 4.48 -5.75
CA GLU A 31 -1.18 3.84 -6.21
C GLU A 31 -0.92 2.54 -6.99
N ILE A 32 0.21 2.46 -7.71
CA ILE A 32 0.62 1.26 -8.44
C ILE A 32 0.98 0.14 -7.47
N ASP A 33 1.71 0.46 -6.39
CA ASP A 33 2.06 -0.51 -5.35
C ASP A 33 0.83 -1.03 -4.64
N ILE A 34 -0.13 -0.15 -4.31
CA ILE A 34 -1.38 -0.54 -3.67
C ILE A 34 -2.19 -1.46 -4.60
N GLU A 35 -2.29 -1.12 -5.89
CA GLU A 35 -3.06 -1.94 -6.83
C GLU A 35 -2.45 -3.34 -7.00
N ALA A 36 -1.12 -3.41 -7.09
CA ALA A 36 -0.41 -4.66 -7.31
C ALA A 36 -0.32 -5.54 -6.05
N LYS A 37 -0.16 -4.93 -4.85
CA LYS A 37 0.21 -5.66 -3.64
C LYS A 37 -0.91 -5.78 -2.63
N PHE A 38 -1.92 -4.91 -2.61
CA PHE A 38 -2.92 -4.91 -1.54
C PHE A 38 -4.15 -5.72 -1.92
N ASP A 39 -4.70 -6.44 -0.96
CA ASP A 39 -6.00 -7.08 -1.08
C ASP A 39 -7.16 -6.06 -1.02
N GLU A 40 -8.37 -6.52 -1.30
CA GLU A 40 -9.55 -5.66 -1.32
C GLU A 40 -9.88 -5.08 0.07
N GLN A 41 -9.64 -5.87 1.12
CA GLN A 41 -9.82 -5.43 2.49
C GLN A 41 -8.88 -4.27 2.83
N SER A 42 -7.59 -4.38 2.52
CA SER A 42 -6.60 -3.34 2.80
C SER A 42 -6.82 -2.09 1.96
N LYS A 43 -7.29 -2.23 0.72
CA LYS A 43 -7.73 -1.08 -0.10
C LYS A 43 -8.93 -0.36 0.51
N THR A 44 -9.89 -1.11 1.05
CA THR A 44 -11.06 -0.56 1.75
C THR A 44 -10.65 0.18 3.02
N LEU A 45 -9.79 -0.45 3.83
CA LEU A 45 -9.21 0.14 5.03
C LEU A 45 -8.45 1.44 4.72
N LEU A 46 -7.59 1.42 3.69
CA LEU A 46 -6.86 2.61 3.25
C LEU A 46 -7.82 3.77 2.91
N ASN A 47 -8.90 3.48 2.19
CA ASN A 47 -9.92 4.49 1.87
C ASN A 47 -10.62 5.04 3.11
N GLN A 48 -10.84 4.23 4.15
CA GLN A 48 -11.36 4.72 5.43
C GLN A 48 -10.36 5.65 6.12
N LEU A 49 -9.08 5.27 6.18
CA LEU A 49 -8.03 6.08 6.80
C LEU A 49 -7.81 7.42 6.10
N ILE A 50 -7.99 7.46 4.78
CA ILE A 50 -7.97 8.72 4.00
C ILE A 50 -9.15 9.61 4.40
N LYS A 51 -10.37 9.05 4.51
CA LYS A 51 -11.57 9.79 4.95
C LYS A 51 -11.41 10.33 6.37
N GLU A 52 -10.77 9.55 7.25
CA GLU A 52 -10.44 9.95 8.62
C GLU A 52 -9.26 10.94 8.71
N LYS A 53 -8.65 11.32 7.58
CA LYS A 53 -7.47 12.19 7.49
C LYS A 53 -6.24 11.66 8.24
N LYS A 54 -6.18 10.36 8.54
CA LYS A 54 -5.00 9.67 9.08
C LYS A 54 -3.96 9.39 8.00
N VAL A 55 -4.39 9.31 6.74
CA VAL A 55 -3.50 9.14 5.57
C VAL A 55 -3.75 10.28 4.59
N LYS A 56 -2.67 10.89 4.12
CA LYS A 56 -2.65 11.95 3.12
C LYS A 56 -2.27 11.39 1.76
N ILE A 57 -2.84 11.98 0.72
CA ILE A 57 -2.52 11.70 -0.67
C ILE A 57 -1.64 12.84 -1.19
N LEU A 58 -0.49 12.49 -1.76
CA LEU A 58 0.42 13.39 -2.45
C LEU A 58 0.42 13.02 -3.93
N ASP A 59 0.25 14.00 -4.80
CA ASP A 59 0.43 13.81 -6.24
C ASP A 59 1.87 14.20 -6.60
N LEU A 60 2.60 13.26 -7.20
CA LEU A 60 3.94 13.49 -7.73
C LEU A 60 3.96 13.10 -9.21
N ALA A 61 3.95 14.13 -10.06
CA ALA A 61 3.99 13.99 -11.52
C ALA A 61 2.87 13.07 -12.07
N GLY A 62 1.66 13.15 -11.49
CA GLY A 62 0.50 12.38 -11.91
C GLY A 62 0.39 11.00 -11.26
N VAL A 63 1.30 10.65 -10.34
CA VAL A 63 1.24 9.42 -9.54
C VAL A 63 0.88 9.76 -8.11
N LYS A 64 -0.15 9.09 -7.57
CA LYS A 64 -0.57 9.28 -6.18
C LYS A 64 0.28 8.46 -5.22
N PHE A 65 0.73 9.10 -4.16
CA PHE A 65 1.42 8.51 -3.03
C PHE A 65 0.62 8.69 -1.75
N TYR A 66 0.59 7.63 -0.93
CA TYR A 66 -0.16 7.58 0.32
C TYR A 66 0.84 7.57 1.46
N LYS A 67 0.70 8.49 2.42
CA LYS A 67 1.52 8.55 3.63
C LYS A 67 0.73 9.01 4.84
N VAL A 68 1.19 8.67 6.05
CA VAL A 68 0.68 9.23 7.31
C VAL A 68 1.18 10.67 7.51
#